data_AF-A0A3G8Y2S6-F1
#
_entry.id   AF-A0A3G8Y2S6-F1
#
_cell.length_a   1.000
_cell.length_b   1.000
_cell.length_c   1.000
_cell.angle_alpha   90.00
_cell.angle_beta   90.00
_cell.angle_gamma   90.00
#
_symmetry.space_group_name_H-M   'P 1'
#
loop_
_entity.id
_entity.type
_entity.pdbx_description
1 polymer ?
#
loop_
_entity_poly.entity_id
_entity_poly.type
_entity_poly.pdbx_seq_one_letter_code
_entity_poly.pdbx_strand_id
1 'polypeptide(L)'
;MLNSKKHIKDFNDKHPEAIALNFREPGRNFNKLKLWDDSIIIDENLFLKNKIFKKKRMCGNSAIILNDGSYVLRSSDPHFDLLDAIK
;
A
#
# COMPACT_ATOMS: atom_id res chain seq x y z
N MET A 1 -10.95 -8.21 -12.69
CA MET A 1 -10.45 -7.34 -11.60
C MET A 1 -10.49 -8.10 -10.27
N LEU A 2 -9.55 -9.03 -10.10
CA LEU A 2 -9.23 -9.76 -8.87
C LEU A 2 -7.79 -9.43 -8.40
N ASN A 3 -7.19 -8.37 -8.97
CA ASN A 3 -5.73 -8.28 -9.13
C ASN A 3 -4.98 -7.76 -7.90
N SER A 4 -5.50 -6.84 -7.09
CA SER A 4 -4.70 -6.28 -5.98
C SER A 4 -4.46 -7.29 -4.85
N LYS A 5 -5.44 -8.15 -4.56
CA LYS A 5 -5.27 -9.23 -3.58
C LYS A 5 -4.30 -10.29 -4.08
N LYS A 6 -4.44 -10.65 -5.36
CA LYS A 6 -3.56 -11.61 -6.01
C LYS A 6 -2.12 -11.11 -6.03
N HIS A 7 -1.89 -9.85 -6.39
CA HIS A 7 -0.55 -9.27 -6.47
C HIS A 7 0.19 -9.23 -5.11
N ILE A 8 -0.50 -8.84 -4.03
CA ILE A 8 0.08 -8.90 -2.68
C ILE A 8 0.35 -10.33 -2.24
N LYS A 9 -0.58 -11.25 -2.50
CA LYS A 9 -0.39 -12.66 -2.16
C LYS A 9 0.81 -13.24 -2.93
N ASP A 10 0.87 -13.03 -4.24
CA ASP A 10 1.94 -13.52 -5.10
C ASP A 10 3.30 -12.94 -4.66
N PHE A 11 3.35 -11.66 -4.25
CA PHE A 11 4.55 -11.06 -3.68
C PHE A 11 4.97 -11.74 -2.37
N ASN A 12 4.06 -11.86 -1.41
CA ASN A 12 4.36 -12.44 -0.10
C ASN A 12 4.74 -13.93 -0.19
N ASP A 13 4.15 -14.67 -1.12
CA ASP A 13 4.50 -16.07 -1.39
C ASP A 13 5.91 -16.19 -1.99
N LYS A 14 6.32 -15.22 -2.82
CA LYS A 14 7.62 -15.20 -3.51
C LYS A 14 8.75 -14.67 -2.62
N HIS A 15 8.45 -13.80 -1.68
CA HIS A 15 9.41 -13.10 -0.84
C HIS A 15 9.17 -13.40 0.65
N PRO A 16 9.55 -14.58 1.16
CA PRO A 16 9.28 -14.98 2.55
C PRO A 16 9.98 -14.08 3.60
N GLU A 17 11.01 -13.33 3.19
CA GLU A 17 11.73 -12.34 4.01
C GLU A 17 11.09 -10.95 4.01
N ALA A 18 10.02 -10.73 3.24
CA ALA A 18 9.34 -9.44 3.10
C ALA A 18 7.83 -9.58 3.27
N ILE A 19 7.15 -8.46 3.53
CA ILE A 19 5.69 -8.41 3.59
C ILE A 19 5.17 -7.16 2.88
N ALA A 20 4.27 -7.38 1.92
CA ALA A 20 3.47 -6.36 1.28
C ALA A 20 2.11 -6.25 1.98
N LEU A 21 1.71 -5.02 2.30
CA LEU A 21 0.46 -4.69 2.97
C LEU A 21 -0.19 -3.48 2.30
N ASN A 22 -1.52 -3.47 2.26
CA ASN A 22 -2.30 -2.32 1.82
C ASN A 22 -2.85 -1.56 3.02
N PHE A 23 -2.76 -0.23 2.95
CA PHE A 23 -3.36 0.67 3.93
C PHE A 23 -4.28 1.70 3.25
N ARG A 24 -5.28 2.18 3.96
CA ARG A 24 -6.09 3.33 3.55
C ARG A 24 -6.44 4.22 4.73
N GLU A 25 -6.73 5.49 4.45
CA GLU A 25 -7.34 6.37 5.44
C GLU A 25 -8.79 5.90 5.76
N PRO A 26 -9.30 6.20 6.97
CA PRO A 26 -10.71 6.01 7.32
C PRO A 26 -11.61 6.84 6.40
N GLY A 27 -12.87 6.42 6.30
CA GLY A 27 -13.87 7.08 5.47
C GLY A 27 -14.45 6.19 4.39
N ARG A 28 -15.38 6.75 3.61
CA ARG A 28 -16.18 6.04 2.61
C ARG A 28 -16.03 6.59 1.19
N ASN A 29 -15.14 7.57 1.00
CA ASN A 29 -14.92 8.20 -0.30
C ASN A 29 -13.93 7.40 -1.17
N PHE A 30 -14.25 6.14 -1.39
CA PHE A 30 -13.47 5.20 -2.20
C PHE A 30 -14.41 4.42 -3.09
N ASN A 31 -13.87 3.68 -4.07
CA ASN A 31 -14.73 2.75 -4.81
C ASN A 31 -15.28 1.66 -3.87
N LYS A 32 -16.44 1.10 -4.21
CA LYS A 32 -17.11 0.07 -3.38
C LYS A 32 -16.24 -1.18 -3.17
N LEU A 33 -15.44 -1.55 -4.17
CA LEU A 33 -14.56 -2.72 -4.11
C LEU A 33 -13.48 -2.57 -3.02
N LYS A 34 -12.90 -1.38 -2.87
CA LYS A 34 -11.91 -1.06 -1.84
C LYS A 34 -12.56 -0.88 -0.47
N LEU A 35 -13.80 -0.38 -0.44
CA LEU A 35 -14.56 -0.23 0.80
C LEU A 35 -14.91 -1.59 1.44
N TRP A 36 -15.22 -2.59 0.61
CA TRP A 36 -15.53 -3.96 1.03
C TRP A 36 -14.31 -4.89 1.02
N ASP A 37 -13.10 -4.32 0.90
CA ASP A 37 -11.88 -5.12 0.95
C ASP A 37 -11.32 -5.17 2.37
N ASP A 38 -11.70 -6.22 3.08
CA ASP A 38 -11.32 -6.47 4.48
C ASP A 38 -9.82 -6.77 4.67
N SER A 39 -9.07 -6.97 3.57
CA SER A 39 -7.60 -7.16 3.63
C SER A 39 -6.83 -5.85 3.70
N ILE A 40 -7.49 -4.71 3.50
CA ILE A 40 -6.86 -3.39 3.58
C ILE A 40 -6.91 -2.90 5.02
N ILE A 41 -5.74 -2.66 5.60
CA ILE A 41 -5.63 -2.13 6.96
C ILE A 41 -6.07 -0.66 6.95
N ILE A 42 -6.88 -0.28 7.94
CA ILE A 42 -7.33 1.11 8.09
C ILE A 42 -6.33 1.85 8.99
N ASP A 43 -5.76 2.94 8.49
CA ASP A 43 -4.92 3.88 9.26
C ASP A 43 -5.81 4.78 10.14
N GLU A 44 -6.48 4.18 11.14
CA GLU A 44 -7.50 4.84 11.97
C GLU A 44 -7.00 6.15 12.61
N ASN A 45 -5.74 6.16 13.06
CA ASN A 45 -5.13 7.32 13.71
C ASN A 45 -4.49 8.32 12.74
N LEU A 46 -4.64 8.11 11.42
CA LEU A 46 -3.99 8.89 10.36
C LEU A 46 -2.46 8.98 10.54
N PHE A 47 -1.85 7.99 11.17
CA PHE A 47 -0.43 8.02 11.50
C PHE A 47 0.41 8.01 10.22
N LEU A 48 0.13 7.08 9.31
CA LEU A 48 0.85 6.97 8.04
C LEU A 48 0.58 8.19 7.16
N LYS A 49 -0.68 8.66 7.12
CA LYS A 49 -1.03 9.90 6.42
C LYS A 49 -0.21 11.10 6.91
N ASN A 50 -0.12 11.29 8.22
CA ASN A 50 0.54 12.44 8.83
C ASN A 50 2.07 12.36 8.78
N LYS A 51 2.64 11.14 8.79
CA LYS A 51 4.09 10.93 8.80
C LYS A 51 4.68 10.80 7.40
N ILE A 52 4.09 9.95 6.56
CA ILE A 52 4.66 9.51 5.28
C ILE A 52 3.97 10.21 4.10
N PHE A 53 2.65 10.36 4.15
CA PHE A 53 1.85 10.83 3.00
C PHE A 53 1.27 12.24 3.17
N LYS A 54 2.09 13.21 3.64
CA LYS A 54 1.67 14.59 3.95
C LYS A 54 1.01 15.35 2.79
N LYS A 55 1.29 14.96 1.54
CA LYS A 55 0.72 15.60 0.35
C LYS A 55 -0.45 14.78 -0.19
N LYS A 56 -1.61 15.41 -0.34
CA LYS A 56 -2.77 14.80 -1.02
C LYS A 56 -2.41 14.48 -2.47
N ARG A 57 -2.69 13.25 -2.91
CA ARG A 57 -2.50 12.77 -4.28
C ARG A 57 -3.80 12.14 -4.79
N MET A 58 -3.99 12.17 -6.10
CA MET A 58 -5.14 11.53 -6.75
C MET A 58 -4.94 10.01 -6.90
N CYS A 59 -3.69 9.58 -7.02
CA CYS A 59 -3.31 8.17 -7.11
C CYS A 59 -2.71 7.70 -5.78
N GLY A 60 -2.65 6.38 -5.58
CA GLY A 60 -2.01 5.76 -4.43
C GLY A 60 -0.53 6.13 -4.32
N ASN A 61 0.08 5.83 -3.18
CA ASN A 61 1.51 5.91 -2.98
C ASN A 61 2.01 4.54 -2.52
N SER A 62 3.24 4.20 -2.88
CA SER A 62 3.89 2.97 -2.44
C SER A 62 5.15 3.31 -1.65
N ALA A 63 5.46 2.54 -0.62
CA ALA A 63 6.69 2.69 0.13
C ALA A 63 7.31 1.33 0.43
N ILE A 64 8.64 1.24 0.33
CA ILE A 64 9.44 0.12 0.84
C ILE A 64 10.16 0.64 2.08
N ILE A 65 10.02 -0.09 3.19
CA ILE A 65 10.70 0.21 4.44
C ILE A 65 11.68 -0.93 4.71
N LEU A 66 12.96 -0.62 4.86
CA LEU A 66 14.01 -1.59 5.12
C LEU A 66 14.20 -1.79 6.63
N ASN A 67 14.84 -2.90 7.01
CA ASN A 67 15.05 -3.27 8.42
C ASN A 67 15.91 -2.27 9.21
N ASP A 68 16.73 -1.48 8.52
CA ASP A 68 17.53 -0.40 9.12
C ASP A 68 16.73 0.90 9.34
N GLY A 69 15.44 0.90 8.96
CA GLY A 69 14.55 2.05 9.05
C GLY A 69 14.66 3.04 7.88
N SER A 70 15.56 2.81 6.92
CA SER A 70 15.57 3.56 5.67
C SER A 70 14.37 3.19 4.80
N TYR A 71 13.98 4.09 3.90
CA TYR A 71 12.77 3.89 3.08
C TYR A 71 12.89 4.47 1.68
N VAL A 72 12.17 3.85 0.74
CA VAL A 72 11.96 4.37 -0.61
C VAL A 72 10.47 4.67 -0.76
N LEU A 73 10.14 5.93 -1.08
CA LEU A 73 8.76 6.38 -1.28
C LEU A 73 8.53 6.72 -2.75
N ARG A 74 7.56 6.03 -3.39
CA ARG A 74 7.07 6.38 -4.71
C ARG A 74 5.71 7.04 -4.60
N SER A 75 5.65 8.32 -4.97
CA SER A 75 4.39 9.06 -5.04
C SER A 75 3.64 8.75 -6.33
N SER A 76 2.31 8.81 -6.28
CA SER A 76 1.43 8.62 -7.45
C SER A 76 1.70 7.29 -8.18
N ASP A 77 1.69 6.19 -7.44
CA ASP A 77 1.89 4.82 -7.91
C ASP A 77 0.56 4.04 -7.88
N PRO A 78 -0.32 4.22 -8.88
CA PRO A 78 -1.63 3.58 -8.91
C PRO A 78 -1.58 2.06 -9.17
N HIS A 79 -0.47 1.56 -9.72
CA HIS A 79 -0.31 0.18 -10.15
C HIS A 79 0.62 -0.64 -9.26
N PHE A 80 1.16 -0.03 -8.20
CA PHE A 80 2.14 -0.66 -7.30
C PHE A 80 3.42 -1.07 -8.04
N ASP A 81 3.82 -0.29 -9.04
CA ASP A 81 5.02 -0.52 -9.83
C ASP A 81 6.29 -0.58 -8.94
N LEU A 82 6.27 0.10 -7.79
CA LEU A 82 7.38 0.02 -6.83
C LEU A 82 7.56 -1.40 -6.29
N LEU A 83 6.47 -2.14 -6.10
CA LEU A 83 6.50 -3.51 -5.63
C LEU A 83 7.06 -4.45 -6.71
N ASP A 84 6.72 -4.21 -7.98
CA ASP A 84 7.25 -4.97 -9.13
C ASP A 84 8.75 -4.73 -9.38
N ALA A 85 9.30 -3.63 -8.89
CA ALA A 85 10.72 -3.33 -8.99
C ALA A 85 11.58 -4.20 -8.03
N ILE A 86 10.96 -4.85 -7.04
CA ILE A 86 11.62 -5.77 -6.12
C ILE A 86 11.67 -7.14 -6.80
N LYS A 87 12.88 -7.59 -7.15
CA LYS A 87 13.11 -8.85 -7.88
C LYS A 87 13.22 -10.04 -6.96
#